data_AF-A0A6N8NSX9-F1
#
_entry.id   AF-A0A6N8NSX9-F1
#
_cell.length_a   1.000
_cell.length_b   1.000
_cell.length_c   1.000
_cell.angle_alpha   90.00
_cell.angle_beta   90.00
_cell.angle_gamma   90.00
#
_symmetry.space_group_name_H-M   'P 1'
#
loop_
_entity.id
_entity.type
_entity.pdbx_description
1 polymer ?
#
loop_
_entity_poly.entity_id
_entity_poly.type
_entity_poly.pdbx_seq_one_letter_code
_entity_poly.pdbx_strand_id
1 'polypeptide(L)' 'GTVTQTHPHMLRHACGYELAERGADTRLIQDYLGHRNIRHTVRYTASNAARFAGLWERNNLINEKLKREEV' A
#
# COMPACT_ATOMS: atom_id res chain seq x y z
N GLY A 1 -0.17 -29.37 -17.58
CA GLY A 1 -0.09 -28.01 -17.04
C GLY A 1 0.31 -27.07 -18.15
N THR A 2 -0.40 -25.96 -18.33
CA THR A 2 -0.03 -24.95 -19.32
C THR A 2 1.20 -24.19 -18.80
N VAL A 3 2.33 -24.32 -19.48
CA VAL A 3 3.54 -23.57 -19.16
C VAL A 3 3.29 -22.12 -19.58
N THR A 4 2.99 -21.25 -18.62
CA THR A 4 2.90 -19.81 -18.86
C THR A 4 4.30 -19.23 -18.84
N GLN A 5 4.67 -18.49 -19.89
CA GLN A 5 5.93 -17.77 -19.94
C GLN A 5 5.89 -16.65 -18.88
N THR A 6 6.58 -16.88 -17.78
CA THR A 6 6.70 -15.92 -16.68
C THR A 6 7.83 -14.97 -16.97
N HIS A 7 7.52 -13.67 -17.01
CA HIS A 7 8.50 -12.61 -17.16
C HIS A 7 8.67 -11.85 -15.85
N PRO A 8 9.85 -11.28 -15.56
CA PRO A 8 10.08 -10.51 -14.32
C PRO A 8 9.04 -9.42 -14.04
N HIS A 9 8.43 -8.86 -15.09
CA HIS A 9 7.34 -7.89 -14.96
C HIS A 9 6.08 -8.43 -14.28
N MET A 10 5.75 -9.72 -14.45
CA MET A 10 4.61 -10.36 -13.80
C MET A 10 4.83 -10.47 -12.28
N LEU A 11 6.05 -10.78 -11.86
CA LEU A 11 6.40 -10.81 -10.44
C LEU A 11 6.33 -9.41 -9.81
N ARG A 12 6.75 -8.38 -10.56
CA ARG A 12 6.58 -6.98 -10.14
C ARG A 12 5.11 -6.61 -9.95
N HIS A 13 4.22 -7.08 -10.83
CA HIS A 13 2.78 -6.89 -10.67
C HIS A 13 2.25 -7.60 -9.43
N ALA A 14 2.57 -8.88 -9.25
CA ALA A 14 2.14 -9.65 -8.07
C ALA A 14 2.58 -8.98 -6.77
N CYS A 15 3.84 -8.51 -6.71
CA CYS A 15 4.37 -7.75 -5.58
C CYS A 15 3.59 -6.45 -5.33
N GLY A 16 3.25 -5.69 -6.38
CA GLY A 16 2.47 -4.47 -6.25
C GLY A 16 1.06 -4.70 -5.69
N TYR A 17 0.39 -5.76 -6.14
CA TYR A 17 -0.93 -6.14 -5.60
C TYR A 17 -0.85 -6.61 -4.15
N GLU A 18 0.12 -7.45 -3.80
CA GLU A 18 0.29 -7.92 -2.41
C GLU A 18 0.54 -6.77 -1.43
N LEU A 19 1.37 -5.79 -1.81
CA LEU A 19 1.60 -4.61 -0.98
C LEU A 19 0.32 -3.78 -0.80
N ALA A 20 -0.47 -3.63 -1.86
CA ALA A 20 -1.76 -2.95 -1.79
C ALA A 20 -2.73 -3.68 -0.86
N GLU A 21 -2.84 -5.02 -0.96
CA GLU A 21 -3.65 -5.87 -0.08
C GLU A 21 -3.31 -5.70 1.40
N ARG A 22 -2.03 -5.51 1.72
CA ARG A 22 -1.56 -5.20 3.08
C ARG A 22 -1.85 -3.78 3.54
N GLY A 23 -2.52 -2.97 2.73
CA GLY A 23 -2.86 -1.58 3.05
C GLY A 23 -1.69 -0.60 2.91
N ALA A 24 -0.62 -0.97 2.20
CA ALA A 24 0.48 -0.03 1.96
C ALA A 24 0.01 1.16 1.11
N ASP A 25 0.53 2.36 1.43
CA ASP A 25 0.19 3.57 0.70
C ASP A 25 0.62 3.46 -0.77
N THR A 26 -0.22 3.98 -1.67
CA THR A 26 0.01 4.02 -3.12
C THR A 26 1.34 4.69 -3.46
N ARG A 27 1.72 5.76 -2.75
CA ARG A 27 3.02 6.42 -2.99
C ARG A 27 4.19 5.58 -2.52
N LEU A 28 4.07 4.91 -1.37
CA LEU A 28 5.08 3.99 -0.87
C LEU A 28 5.35 2.84 -1.87
N ILE A 29 4.29 2.23 -2.41
CA ILE A 29 4.41 1.17 -3.42
C ILE A 29 5.07 1.71 -4.70
N GLN A 30 4.74 2.95 -5.10
CA GLN A 30 5.31 3.58 -6.29
C GLN A 30 6.83 3.75 -6.16
N ASP A 31 7.28 4.28 -5.03
CA ASP A 31 8.70 4.52 -4.76
C ASP A 31 9.46 3.20 -4.64
N TYR A 32 8.87 2.21 -3.95
CA TYR A 32 9.46 0.88 -3.79
C TYR A 32 9.65 0.14 -5.12
N LEU A 33 8.67 0.24 -6.03
CA LEU A 33 8.74 -0.42 -7.34
C LEU A 33 9.45 0.43 -8.41
N GLY A 34 9.81 1.68 -8.10
CA GLY A 34 10.51 2.60 -9.01
C GLY A 34 9.62 3.07 -10.18
N HIS A 35 8.31 3.21 -9.95
CA HIS A 35 7.37 3.61 -10.99
C HIS A 35 7.46 5.12 -11.26
N ARG A 36 7.97 5.49 -12.44
CA ARG A 36 8.04 6.89 -12.88
C ARG A 36 6.65 7.50 -13.08
N ASN A 37 5.70 6.73 -13.61
CA ASN A 37 4.32 7.17 -13.80
C ASN A 37 3.41 6.48 -12.77
N ILE A 38 2.76 7.30 -11.95
CA ILE A 38 1.87 6.85 -10.87
C ILE A 38 0.73 5.94 -11.37
N ARG A 39 0.31 6.07 -12.63
CA ARG A 39 -0.74 5.24 -13.24
C ARG A 39 -0.41 3.73 -13.18
N HIS A 40 0.87 3.37 -13.21
CA HIS A 40 1.29 1.96 -13.08
C HIS A 40 1.10 1.40 -11.67
N THR A 41 1.05 2.26 -10.65
CA THR A 41 0.85 1.88 -9.25
C THR A 41 -0.61 1.99 -8.83
N VAL A 42 -1.34 3.01 -9.32
CA VAL A 42 -2.76 3.22 -8.98
C VAL A 42 -3.60 1.97 -9.26
N ARG A 43 -3.26 1.20 -10.29
CA ARG A 43 -3.97 -0.04 -10.63
C ARG A 43 -3.94 -1.08 -9.50
N TYR A 44 -2.92 -1.07 -8.65
CA TYR A 44 -2.83 -1.98 -7.50
C TYR A 44 -3.74 -1.55 -6.34
N THR A 45 -3.89 -0.24 -6.15
CA THR A 45 -4.53 0.32 -4.95
C THR A 45 -5.94 0.86 -5.20
N ALA A 46 -6.36 1.00 -6.46
CA ALA A 46 -7.63 1.60 -6.85
C ALA A 46 -8.84 0.92 -6.19
N SER A 47 -8.83 -0.41 -6.15
CA SER A 47 -9.92 -1.25 -5.61
C SER A 47 -9.67 -1.73 -4.17
N ASN A 48 -8.55 -1.32 -3.56
CA ASN A 48 -8.17 -1.82 -2.25
C ASN A 48 -8.72 -0.93 -1.13
N ALA A 49 -9.57 -1.50 -0.27
CA ALA A 49 -10.14 -0.81 0.88
C ALA A 49 -9.23 -0.78 2.12
N ALA A 50 -8.26 -1.70 2.22
CA ALA A 50 -7.30 -1.79 3.32
C ALA A 50 -6.43 -0.52 3.44
N ARG A 51 -6.26 0.25 2.35
CA ARG A 51 -5.61 1.58 2.39
C ARG A 51 -6.25 2.57 3.36
N PHE A 52 -7.51 2.35 3.75
CA PHE A 52 -8.24 3.19 4.70
C PHE A 52 -8.17 2.66 6.14
N ALA A 53 -7.60 1.47 6.37
CA ALA A 53 -7.46 0.89 7.70
C ALA A 53 -6.59 1.79 8.59
N GLY A 54 -7.06 2.08 9.81
CA GLY A 54 -6.36 2.92 10.77
C GLY A 54 -6.25 4.41 10.39
N LEU A 55 -6.90 4.86 9.31
CA LEU A 55 -6.89 6.27 8.87
C LEU A 55 -7.42 7.20 9.98
N TRP A 56 -8.44 6.74 10.70
CA TRP A 56 -9.08 7.50 11.78
C TRP A 56 -8.48 7.20 13.17
N GLU A 57 -7.84 6.04 13.35
CA GLU A 57 -7.28 5.62 14.64
C GLU A 57 -5.98 6.36 14.99
N ARG A 58 -5.20 6.77 13.98
CA ARG A 58 -3.93 7.48 14.21
C ARG A 58 -4.11 8.84 14.90
N ASN A 59 -5.25 9.51 14.66
CA ASN A 59 -5.61 10.75 15.37
C ASN A 59 -5.95 10.49 16.85
N ASN A 60 -6.54 9.34 17.17
CA ASN A 60 -6.90 9.02 18.54
C ASN A 60 -5.66 8.70 19.40
N LEU A 61 -4.63 8.05 18.84
CA LEU A 61 -3.38 7.74 19.55
C LEU A 61 -2.57 9.01 19.91
N ILE A 62 -2.57 10.03 19.05
CA ILE A 62 -1.92 11.31 19.35
C ILE A 62 -2.66 12.02 20.49
N ASN A 63 -3.99 12.05 20.44
CA ASN A 63 -4.81 12.66 21.50
C ASN A 63 -4.66 11.91 22.85
N GLU A 64 -4.54 10.59 22.84
CA GLU A 64 -4.26 9.79 24.05
C GLU A 64 -2.85 10.02 24.61
N LYS A 65 -1.83 10.14 23.75
CA LYS A 65 -0.47 10.46 24.19
C LYS A 65 -0.37 11.84 24.82
N LEU A 66 -0.97 12.85 24.19
CA LEU A 66 -1.00 14.22 24.72
C LEU A 66 -1.71 14.28 26.08
N LYS A 67 -2.83 13.57 26.24
CA LYS A 67 -3.53 13.46 27.55
C LYS A 67 -2.71 12.76 28.64
N ARG A 68 -1.80 11.85 28.28
CA ARG A 68 -0.92 11.16 29.23
C ARG A 68 0.31 11.97 29.63
N GLU A 69 0.72 12.93 28.81
CA GLU A 69 1.87 13.82 29.09
C GLU A 69 1.44 15.11 29.83
N GLU A 70 0.15 15.45 29.84
CA GLU A 70 -0.43 16.56 30.62
C GLU A 70 -0.75 16.20 32.10
N VAL A 71 -0.55 14.94 32.52
CA VAL A 71 -0.79 14.45 33.90
C VAL A 71 0.52 14.22 34.63
#